data_AF-A0A1I3LL07-F1
#
_entry.id   AF-A0A1I3LL07-F1
#
_cell.length_a   1.000
_cell.length_b   1.000
_cell.length_c   1.000
_cell.angle_alpha   90.00
_cell.angle_beta   90.00
_cell.angle_gamma   90.00
#
_symmetry.space_group_name_H-M   'P 1'
#
loop_
_entity.id
_entity.type
_entity.pdbx_description
1 polymer ?
#
loop_
_entity_poly.entity_id
_entity_poly.type
_entity_poly.pdbx_seq_one_letter_code
_entity_poly.pdbx_strand_id
1 'polypeptide(L)' 'MSEKTVQIDGIDVDVDKANKILKKVLITEKTNLSTKKLTSQELIKDIKKKIAEEVKCF' A
#
# COMPACT_ATOMS: atom_id res chain seq x y z
N MET A 1 -8.61 -16.07 -13.94
CA MET A 1 -8.21 -16.16 -12.52
C MET A 1 -9.33 -15.52 -11.73
N SER A 2 -9.88 -16.20 -10.73
CA SER A 2 -11.05 -15.70 -9.99
C SER A 2 -10.67 -14.43 -9.21
N GLU A 3 -11.16 -13.29 -9.66
CA GLU A 3 -11.06 -12.01 -8.96
C GLU A 3 -11.78 -12.16 -7.61
N LYS A 4 -11.00 -12.35 -6.53
CA LYS A 4 -11.52 -12.36 -5.16
C LYS A 4 -11.71 -10.92 -4.71
N THR A 5 -12.80 -10.31 -5.17
CA THR A 5 -13.32 -9.08 -4.60
C THR A 5 -14.06 -9.42 -3.31
N VAL A 6 -13.71 -8.72 -2.23
CA VAL A 6 -14.38 -8.83 -0.93
C VAL A 6 -15.01 -7.49 -0.63
N GLN A 7 -16.30 -7.51 -0.31
CA GLN A 7 -17.02 -6.32 0.06
C GLN A 7 -16.70 -5.99 1.52
N ILE A 8 -16.02 -4.87 1.75
CA ILE A 8 -15.68 -4.35 3.08
C ILE A 8 -16.35 -2.99 3.20
N ASP A 9 -17.27 -2.84 4.16
CA ASP A 9 -17.96 -1.56 4.43
C ASP A 9 -18.68 -0.97 3.20
N GLY A 10 -19.21 -1.84 2.33
CA GLY A 10 -19.87 -1.44 1.08
C GLY A 10 -18.91 -1.08 -0.06
N ILE A 11 -17.60 -1.25 0.12
CA ILE A 11 -16.57 -1.05 -0.91
C ILE A 11 -16.11 -2.41 -1.43
N ASP A 12 -16.17 -2.61 -2.74
CA ASP A 12 -15.59 -3.78 -3.40
C ASP A 12 -14.06 -3.68 -3.41
N VAL A 13 -13.41 -4.48 -2.58
CA VAL A 13 -11.95 -4.52 -2.44
C VAL A 13 -11.39 -5.74 -3.14
N ASP A 14 -10.55 -5.52 -4.15
CA ASP A 14 -9.71 -6.56 -4.73
C ASP A 14 -8.62 -6.94 -3.73
N VAL A 15 -8.73 -8.16 -3.16
CA VAL A 15 -7.82 -8.63 -2.10
C VAL A 15 -6.39 -8.80 -2.59
N ASP A 16 -6.21 -9.17 -3.86
CA ASP A 16 -4.88 -9.35 -4.47
C ASP A 16 -4.17 -8.00 -4.62
N LYS A 17 -4.88 -6.97 -5.07
CA LYS A 17 -4.39 -5.58 -5.15
C LYS A 17 -4.11 -5.02 -3.76
N ALA A 18 -5.03 -5.20 -2.81
CA ALA A 18 -4.85 -4.75 -1.44
C ALA A 18 -3.61 -5.40 -0.78
N ASN A 19 -3.41 -6.70 -0.96
CA ASN A 19 -2.24 -7.42 -0.44
C ASN A 19 -0.92 -6.94 -1.05
N LYS A 20 -0.89 -6.60 -2.35
CA LYS A 20 0.30 -6.05 -3.01
C LYS A 20 0.69 -4.70 -2.40
N ILE A 21 -0.30 -3.81 -2.23
CA ILE A 21 -0.12 -2.50 -1.61
C ILE A 21 0.38 -2.67 -0.16
N LEU A 22 -0.28 -3.51 0.63
CA LEU A 22 0.08 -3.78 2.01
C LEU A 22 1.53 -4.26 2.15
N LYS A 23 1.96 -5.21 1.30
CA LYS A 23 3.35 -5.70 1.29
C LYS A 23 4.35 -4.58 1.02
N LYS A 24 4.10 -3.68 0.06
CA LYS A 24 5.01 -2.56 -0.22
C LYS A 24 5.10 -1.57 0.93
N VAL A 25 3.99 -1.29 1.60
CA VAL A 25 3.96 -0.42 2.78
C VAL A 25 4.82 -1.02 3.89
N LEU A 26 4.63 -2.30 4.21
CA LEU A 26 5.40 -3.00 5.24
C LEU A 26 6.91 -3.01 4.95
N ILE A 27 7.30 -3.25 3.69
CA ILE A 27 8.71 -3.22 3.28
C ILE A 27 9.27 -1.80 3.47
N THR A 28 8.54 -0.77 3.04
CA THR A 28 8.98 0.63 3.14
C THR A 28 9.15 1.05 4.60
N GLU A 29 8.21 0.72 5.48
CA GLU A 29 8.30 0.92 6.93
C GLU A 29 9.52 0.21 7.52
N LYS A 30 9.69 -1.08 7.22
CA LYS A 30 10.82 -1.87 7.74
C LYS A 30 12.17 -1.33 7.29
N THR A 31 12.30 -0.95 6.02
CA THR A 31 13.51 -0.31 5.51
C THR A 31 13.75 1.04 6.18
N ASN A 32 12.70 1.82 6.43
CA ASN A 32 12.84 3.11 7.10
C ASN A 32 13.21 2.97 8.58
N LEU A 33 12.65 1.98 9.29
CA LEU A 33 13.05 1.65 10.67
C LEU A 33 14.55 1.30 10.75
N SER A 34 15.05 0.52 9.78
CA SER A 34 16.46 0.12 9.72
C SER A 34 17.40 1.26 9.33
N THR A 35 16.97 2.17 8.46
CA THR A 35 17.84 3.21 7.88
C THR A 35 17.64 4.61 8.46
N LYS A 36 16.52 4.83 9.16
CA LYS A 36 16.05 6.13 9.67
C LYS A 36 16.09 7.26 8.63
N LYS A 37 15.91 6.90 7.35
CA LYS A 37 16.08 7.82 6.21
C LYS A 37 14.98 8.87 6.11
N LEU A 38 13.76 8.54 6.49
CA LEU A 38 12.58 9.38 6.36
C LEU A 38 11.98 9.63 7.75
N THR A 39 11.60 10.88 8.01
CA THR A 39 10.76 11.19 9.15
C THR A 39 9.38 10.53 9.01
N SER A 40 8.65 10.36 10.11
CA SER A 40 7.32 9.75 10.08
C SER A 40 6.37 10.45 9.09
N GLN A 41 6.45 11.78 8.96
CA GLN A 41 5.62 12.54 8.02
C GLN A 41 6.02 12.30 6.55
N GLU A 42 7.31 12.18 6.27
CA GLU A 42 7.80 11.89 4.91
C GLU A 42 7.47 10.46 4.50
N LEU A 43 7.58 9.52 5.43
CA LEU A 43 7.20 8.12 5.19
C LEU A 43 5.72 7.99 4.84
N ILE A 44 4.83 8.70 5.56
CA ILE A 44 3.40 8.72 5.25
C ILE A 44 3.14 9.32 3.86
N LYS A 45 3.87 10.37 3.46
CA LYS A 45 3.76 10.94 2.11
C LYS A 45 4.23 9.96 1.03
N ASP A 46 5.34 9.27 1.27
CA ASP A 46 5.89 8.26 0.35
C ASP A 46 4.93 7.08 0.17
N ILE A 47 4.36 6.57 1.27
CA ILE A 47 3.36 5.51 1.25
C ILE A 47 2.13 5.94 0.47
N LYS A 48 1.57 7.14 0.74
CA LYS A 48 0.42 7.66 -0.01
C LYS A 48 0.71 7.80 -1.50
N LYS A 49 1.92 8.25 -1.86
CA LYS A 49 2.33 8.38 -3.26
C LYS A 49 2.40 7.02 -3.94
N LYS A 50 3.05 6.03 -3.32
CA LYS A 50 3.13 4.65 -3.83
C LYS A 50 1.76 4.02 -4.02
N ILE A 51 0.85 4.21 -3.06
CA ILE A 51 -0.55 3.75 -3.18
C ILE A 51 -1.22 4.40 -4.39
N ALA A 52 -1.11 5.73 -4.53
CA ALA A 52 -1.73 6.47 -5.63
C ALA A 52 -1.15 6.08 -6.99
N GLU A 53 0.16 5.81 -7.09
CA GLU A 53 0.80 5.30 -8.30
C GLU A 53 0.29 3.90 -8.68
N GLU A 54 0.14 3.02 -7.69
CA GLU A 54 -0.38 1.67 -7.92
C GLU A 54 -1.86 1.68 -8.36
N VAL A 55 -2.66 2.62 -7.83
CA VAL A 55 -4.08 2.78 -8.18
C VAL A 55 -4.26 3.49 -9.53
N LYS A 56 -3.40 4.46 -9.88
CA LYS A 56 -3.45 5.17 -11.18
C LYS A 56 -2.99 4.33 -12.37
N CYS A 57 -2.18 3.30 -12.14
CA CYS A 57 -1.66 2.45 -13.22
C CYS A 57 -2.70 1.43 -13.75
N PHE A 58 -3.96 1.54 -13.33
CA PHE A 58 -5.08 0.71 -13.76
C PHE A 58 -6.25 1.55 -14.25
#